data_AF-A0A7V7DB91-F1
#
_entry.id   AF-A0A7V7DB91-F1
#
_cell.length_a   1.000
_cell.length_b   1.000
_cell.length_c   1.000
_cell.angle_alpha   90.00
_cell.angle_beta   90.00
_cell.angle_gamma   90.00
#
_symmetry.space_group_name_H-M   'P 1'
#
loop_
_entity.id
_entity.type
_entity.pdbx_description
1 polymer ?
#
loop_
_entity_poly.entity_id
_entity_poly.type
_entity_poly.pdbx_seq_one_letter_code
_entity_poly.pdbx_strand_id
1 'polypeptide(L)' 'MYYDPTFQPQNVKLSNLEVEKLIGKKLLLFKGWRAAEGPYSGQQCYITSPYIGWIPECGLKDMKQISYSEWQRGIDVL' A
#
# COMPACT_ATOMS: atom_id res chain seq x y z
N MET A 1 11.43 3.15 -5.34
CA MET A 1 11.63 3.18 -3.86
C MET A 1 10.64 2.21 -3.24
N TYR A 2 11.06 1.45 -2.23
CA TYR A 2 10.30 0.34 -1.64
C TYR A 2 9.96 0.62 -0.18
N TYR A 3 8.82 0.11 0.28
CA TYR A 3 8.27 0.41 1.61
C TYR A 3 7.60 -0.80 2.24
N ASP A 4 7.59 -0.80 3.58
CA ASP A 4 6.86 -1.71 4.48
C ASP A 4 5.97 -0.88 5.42
N PRO A 5 4.80 -0.40 4.95
CA PRO A 5 3.80 0.22 5.82
C PRO A 5 2.78 -0.76 6.35
N THR A 6 2.09 -0.33 7.41
CA THR A 6 0.84 -0.92 7.88
C THR A 6 -0.33 -0.39 7.04
N PHE A 7 -1.17 -1.27 6.50
CA PHE A 7 -2.38 -0.87 5.79
C PHE A 7 -3.47 -0.45 6.77
N GLN A 8 -3.91 0.81 6.68
CA GLN A 8 -4.95 1.36 7.52
C GLN A 8 -5.78 2.39 6.74
N PRO A 9 -6.76 1.94 5.93
CA PRO A 9 -7.58 2.84 5.13
C PRO A 9 -8.42 3.76 6.04
N GLN A 10 -8.46 5.05 5.71
CA GLN A 10 -9.29 6.04 6.41
C GLN A 10 -10.63 6.20 5.69
N ASN A 11 -11.74 6.09 6.42
CA ASN A 11 -13.09 6.39 5.92
C ASN A 11 -13.51 5.61 4.66
N VAL A 12 -13.03 4.38 4.47
CA VAL A 12 -13.42 3.54 3.32
C VAL A 12 -14.38 2.46 3.80
N LYS A 13 -15.62 2.45 3.25
CA LYS A 13 -16.42 1.22 3.20
C LYS A 13 -15.76 0.29 2.20
N LEU A 14 -14.91 -0.60 2.69
CA LEU A 14 -14.35 -1.65 1.85
C LEU A 14 -15.49 -2.61 1.53
N SER A 15 -15.75 -2.83 0.25
CA SER A 15 -16.76 -3.78 -0.21
C SER A 15 -16.18 -5.19 -0.43
N ASN A 16 -14.86 -5.35 -0.25
CA ASN A 16 -14.14 -6.57 -0.52
C ASN A 16 -13.55 -7.15 0.78
N LEU A 17 -14.10 -8.28 1.22
CA LEU A 17 -13.69 -9.01 2.43
C LEU A 17 -12.21 -9.39 2.42
N GLU A 18 -11.61 -9.65 1.25
CA GLU A 18 -10.17 -9.97 1.16
C GLU A 18 -9.31 -8.75 1.47
N VAL A 19 -9.76 -7.55 1.09
CA VAL A 19 -9.05 -6.30 1.40
C VAL A 19 -9.21 -5.95 2.88
N GLU A 20 -10.37 -6.23 3.48
CA GLU A 20 -10.58 -6.05 4.92
C GLU A 20 -9.62 -6.89 5.77
N LYS A 21 -9.31 -8.12 5.33
CA LYS A 21 -8.33 -9.00 5.98
C LYS A 21 -6.89 -8.44 5.96
N LEU A 22 -6.61 -7.40 5.18
CA LEU A 22 -5.31 -6.74 5.11
C LEU A 22 -5.20 -5.57 6.11
N ILE A 23 -6.30 -5.11 6.70
CA ILE A 23 -6.27 -3.99 7.65
C ILE A 23 -5.39 -4.35 8.86
N GLY A 24 -4.48 -3.44 9.22
CA GLY A 24 -3.52 -3.61 10.30
C GLY A 24 -2.33 -4.51 9.94
N LYS A 25 -2.29 -5.09 8.73
CA LYS A 25 -1.15 -5.88 8.26
C LYS A 25 -0.12 -5.02 7.55
N LYS A 26 1.12 -5.49 7.58
CA LYS A 26 2.20 -4.95 6.77
C LYS A 26 2.02 -5.33 5.31
N LEU A 27 2.24 -4.37 4.41
CA LEU A 27 2.21 -4.57 2.97
C LEU A 27 3.55 -4.18 2.37
N LEU A 28 4.00 -4.92 1.37
CA LEU A 28 5.18 -4.57 0.60
C LEU A 28 4.77 -3.72 -0.58
N LEU A 29 5.24 -2.48 -0.61
CA LEU A 29 4.85 -1.50 -1.61
C LEU A 29 6.06 -0.94 -2.35
N PHE A 30 5.82 -0.48 -3.57
CA PHE A 30 6.74 0.43 -4.24
C PHE A 30 6.05 1.75 -4.57
N LYS A 31 6.84 2.82 -4.60
CA LYS A 31 6.36 4.17 -4.91
C LYS A 31 5.79 4.21 -6.33
N GLY A 32 4.51 4.56 -6.43
CA GLY A 32 3.85 4.83 -7.69
C GLY A 32 3.78 6.32 -8.00
N TRP A 33 2.67 6.73 -8.61
CA TRP A 33 2.42 8.10 -9.03
C TRP A 33 1.49 8.84 -8.08
N ARG A 34 1.34 10.15 -8.28
CA ARG A 34 0.26 10.91 -7.64
C ARG A 34 -1.05 10.66 -8.38
N ALA A 35 -2.15 10.51 -7.65
CA ALA A 35 -3.47 10.41 -8.26
C ALA A 35 -3.77 11.72 -9.02
N ALA A 36 -4.12 11.60 -10.31
CA ALA A 36 -4.46 12.78 -11.12
C ALA A 36 -5.84 13.35 -10.74
N GLU A 37 -6.79 12.46 -10.45
CA GLU A 37 -8.21 12.81 -10.26
C GLU A 37 -8.87 11.96 -9.17
N GLY A 38 -10.13 12.27 -8.87
CA GLY A 38 -10.93 11.57 -7.88
C GLY A 38 -10.68 12.03 -6.42
N PRO A 39 -11.21 11.29 -5.43
CA PRO A 39 -11.22 11.72 -4.02
C PRO A 39 -9.82 11.82 -3.39
N TYR A 40 -8.81 11.24 -4.04
CA TYR A 40 -7.41 11.27 -3.60
C TYR A 40 -6.52 12.10 -4.53
N SER A 41 -7.09 12.93 -5.42
CA SER A 41 -6.34 13.75 -6.37
C SER A 41 -5.21 14.54 -5.69
N GLY A 42 -4.04 14.56 -6.33
CA GLY A 42 -2.83 15.19 -5.83
C GLY A 42 -2.05 14.35 -4.81
N GLN A 43 -2.62 13.29 -4.23
CA GLN A 43 -1.96 12.48 -3.22
C GLN A 43 -1.00 11.45 -3.82
N GLN A 44 0.13 11.21 -3.15
CA GLN A 44 1.04 10.12 -3.51
C GLN A 44 0.35 8.76 -3.33
N CYS A 45 0.49 7.89 -4.34
CA CYS A 45 -0.01 6.53 -4.30
C CYS A 45 1.13 5.52 -4.40
N TYR A 46 0.88 4.33 -3.87
CA TYR A 46 1.83 3.23 -3.80
C TYR A 46 1.21 1.98 -4.41
N ILE A 47 2.03 1.18 -5.07
CA ILE A 47 1.56 -0.02 -5.75
C ILE A 47 1.87 -1.22 -4.87
N THR A 48 0.87 -2.07 -4.68
CA THR A 48 0.96 -3.29 -3.89
C THR A 48 1.60 -4.42 -4.68
N SER A 49 2.27 -5.33 -3.96
CA SER A 49 2.67 -6.65 -4.47
C SER A 49 2.38 -7.70 -3.38
N PRO A 50 1.83 -8.88 -3.72
CA PRO A 50 1.45 -9.36 -5.05
C PRO A 50 0.09 -8.85 -5.55
N TYR A 51 -0.68 -8.16 -4.71
CA TYR A 51 -2.00 -7.64 -5.07
C TYR A 51 -1.87 -6.56 -6.15
N ILE A 52 -2.65 -6.65 -7.24
CA ILE A 52 -2.66 -5.61 -8.26
C ILE A 52 -3.61 -4.51 -7.81
N GLY A 53 -3.05 -3.42 -7.29
CA GLY A 53 -3.80 -2.27 -6.82
C GLY A 53 -2.89 -1.09 -6.46
N TRP A 54 -3.48 0.08 -6.30
CA TRP A 54 -2.80 1.25 -5.77
C TRP A 54 -3.46 1.69 -4.46
N ILE A 55 -2.65 2.10 -3.49
CA ILE A 55 -3.08 2.60 -2.19
C ILE A 55 -2.65 4.06 -2.05
N PRO A 56 -3.59 5.01 -1.82
CA PRO A 56 -3.24 6.37 -1.48
C PRO A 56 -2.53 6.45 -0.13
N GLU A 57 -1.58 7.39 0.02
CA GLU A 57 -0.75 7.52 1.23
C GLU A 57 -1.55 7.65 2.53
N CYS A 58 -2.74 8.25 2.54
CA CYS A 58 -3.57 8.36 3.75
C CYS A 58 -4.11 7.02 4.25
N GLY A 59 -4.10 5.98 3.40
CA GLY A 59 -4.45 4.62 3.79
C GLY A 59 -3.27 3.83 4.36
N LEU A 60 -2.12 4.46 4.58
CA LEU A 60 -0.89 3.84 5.05
C LEU A 60 -0.42 4.50 6.35
N LYS A 61 0.15 3.68 7.25
CA LYS A 61 0.83 4.14 8.46
C LYS A 61 2.22 3.53 8.58
N ASP A 62 3.03 4.14 9.43
CA ASP A 62 4.36 3.67 9.78
C ASP A 62 5.25 3.45 8.54
N MET A 63 5.12 4.33 7.56
CA MET A 63 5.83 4.27 6.28
C MET A 63 7.34 4.19 6.48
N LYS A 64 7.89 2.97 6.36
CA LYS A 64 9.33 2.72 6.46
C LYS A 64 9.88 2.40 5.07
N GLN A 65 10.86 3.18 4.62
CA GLN A 65 11.61 2.85 3.41
C GLN A 65 12.50 1.64 3.67
N ILE A 66 12.50 0.70 2.73
CA ILE A 66 13.32 -0.52 2.77
C ILE A 66 14.16 -0.64 1.50
N SER A 67 15.19 -1.48 1.55
CA SER A 67 15.98 -1.82 0.37
C SER A 67 15.21 -2.72 -0.59
N TYR A 68 15.65 -2.77 -1.85
CA TYR A 68 15.08 -3.68 -2.84
C TYR A 68 15.20 -5.15 -2.40
N SER A 69 16.32 -5.54 -1.81
CA SER A 69 16.56 -6.92 -1.39
C SER A 69 15.68 -7.35 -0.21
N GLU A 70 15.33 -6.43 0.69
CA GLU A 70 14.32 -6.68 1.73
C GLU A 70 12.92 -6.82 1.13
N TRP A 71 12.56 -5.93 0.20
CA TRP A 71 11.27 -5.96 -0.48
C TRP A 71 11.07 -7.26 -1.27
N GLN A 72 12.08 -7.68 -2.05
CA GLN A 72 12.02 -8.90 -2.85
C GLN A 72 11.88 -10.16 -1.97
N ARG A 73 12.69 -10.27 -0.90
CA ARG A 73 12.60 -11.39 0.06
C ARG A 73 11.23 -11.50 0.71
N GLY A 74 10.57 -10.38 0.98
CA GLY A 74 9.25 -10.39 1.60
C GLY A 74 8.14 -10.81 0.63
N ILE A 75 8.31 -10.59 -0.69
CA ILE A 75 7.35 -11.07 -1.70
C ILE A 75 7.41 -12.59 -1.83
N ASP A 76 8.59 -13.19 -1.78
CA ASP A 76 8.78 -14.64 -1.94
C ASP A 76 8.18 -15.46 -0.77
N VAL A 77 7.72 -14.80 0.30
CA VAL A 77 7.19 -15.42 1.53
C VAL A 77 5.66 -15.23 1.66
N LEU A 78 5.03 -14.42 0.79
CA LEU A 78 3.58 -14.18 0.75
C LEU A 78 2.87 -15.14 -0.20
#